data_AF-A0A9C6TB75-F1
#
_entry.id   AF-A0A9C6TB75-F1
#
_cell.length_a   1.000
_cell.length_b   1.000
_cell.length_c   1.000
_cell.angle_alpha   90.00
_cell.angle_beta   90.00
_cell.angle_gamma   90.00
#
_symmetry.space_group_name_H-M   'P 1'
#
loop_
_entity.id
_entity.type
_entity.pdbx_description
1 polymer ?
#
loop_
_entity_poly.entity_id
_entity_poly.type
_entity_poly.pdbx_seq_one_letter_code
_entity_poly.pdbx_strand_id
1 'polypeptide(L)'
;MDRISVLPEAILHDILARLPEKDAARTSVLSNEWRDTWYSFPILSIGDKIIIGSYSPQIISKLDILIGYVMRRLLKLREQSLTIKVFKLDMMPEHNKYMSHHFDLWMNMVSESCVEVLELCLLYSATYRGLPDGTEYRYDQYDLPLCVFEVRSLTKLVLKGKITLNQSFFNHSIKLFSLRTLCLRELLLEDKGIIEHLISHCPLLEDLTVYCCLVYNRKNPFRNKQFLESLFLHGLQKLKEADIQGIQEVYIDAPNLENLRYVPFPYFGSPIKLNLDSFTRLRCLRLSNTDVTDKWLLDLSHKFPFLEHLELCGCSMSDRINISSAQLMILEFTNYSDVKEVNIDAPNLLSFDYCGDHRAIISFLTSSDHLVFNASPAHEFRHGYYSLREFIQNIKPQKVLASLSLSVYHSNGIEQNCLSIQQVLSIPPSIKYLELDSSPNEALYFHYMNWLLSCCCPKTISFFFQNDRGMKPFTVFVYELLMGRKKQEWFDHFGDTKCWWHDLKIVKLTYSFSVDEKVDFKTTLNALLLPTDDPESVSFSLEL
;
A
#
# COMPACT_ATOMS: atom_id res chain seq x y z
N MET A 1 33.93 0.98 34.66
CA MET A 1 33.54 -0.44 34.75
C MET A 1 32.20 -0.58 34.05
N ASP A 2 32.12 -1.43 33.04
CA ASP A 2 30.85 -1.81 32.43
C ASP A 2 30.12 -2.75 33.40
N ARG A 3 29.14 -2.20 34.12
CA ARG A 3 28.31 -2.96 35.07
C ARG A 3 27.18 -3.72 34.38
N ILE A 4 26.91 -3.41 33.11
CA ILE A 4 25.81 -3.99 32.36
C ILE A 4 26.25 -5.34 31.80
N SER A 5 27.51 -5.49 31.37
CA SER A 5 28.09 -6.77 30.92
C SER A 5 28.06 -7.91 31.96
N VAL A 6 27.80 -7.60 33.24
CA VAL A 6 27.72 -8.59 34.34
C VAL A 6 26.31 -9.18 34.48
N LEU A 7 25.32 -8.65 33.76
CA LEU A 7 23.96 -9.16 33.78
C LEU A 7 23.87 -10.55 33.15
N PRO A 8 22.92 -11.40 33.59
CA PRO A 8 22.65 -12.69 32.96
C PRO A 8 22.37 -12.54 31.46
N GLU A 9 22.83 -13.51 30.66
CA GLU A 9 22.71 -13.51 29.20
C GLU A 9 21.26 -13.31 28.72
N ALA A 10 20.28 -13.90 29.41
CA ALA A 10 18.87 -13.71 29.09
C ALA A 10 18.40 -12.25 29.20
N ILE A 11 18.95 -11.48 30.16
CA ILE A 11 18.65 -10.05 30.31
C ILE A 11 19.36 -9.26 29.21
N LEU A 12 20.60 -9.61 28.89
CA LEU A 12 21.31 -8.97 27.78
C LEU A 12 20.61 -9.21 26.45
N HIS A 13 20.07 -10.42 26.20
CA HIS A 13 19.22 -10.71 25.05
C HIS A 13 17.93 -9.88 25.05
N ASP A 14 17.27 -9.69 26.20
CA ASP A 14 16.08 -8.82 26.27
C ASP A 14 16.42 -7.36 25.97
N ILE A 15 17.58 -6.88 26.43
CA ILE A 15 18.07 -5.54 26.07
C ILE A 15 18.29 -5.44 24.55
N LEU A 16 18.99 -6.40 23.93
CA LEU A 16 19.24 -6.42 22.49
C LEU A 16 17.94 -6.46 21.68
N ALA A 17 16.93 -7.22 22.14
CA ALA A 17 15.64 -7.34 21.46
C ALA A 17 14.81 -6.04 21.44
N ARG A 18 15.11 -5.09 22.35
CA ARG A 18 14.44 -3.78 22.42
C ARG A 18 15.15 -2.70 21.63
N LEU A 19 16.34 -2.97 21.11
CA LEU A 19 17.12 -2.03 20.32
C LEU A 19 16.85 -2.22 18.82
N PRO A 20 16.92 -1.15 18.00
CA PRO A 20 17.01 -1.30 16.55
C PRO A 20 18.18 -2.21 16.18
N GLU A 21 18.01 -3.03 15.15
CA GLU A 21 18.96 -4.10 14.79
C GLU A 21 20.40 -3.61 14.63
N LYS A 22 20.59 -2.44 13.99
CA LYS A 22 21.92 -1.82 13.82
C LYS A 22 22.55 -1.43 15.15
N ASP A 23 21.76 -0.91 16.08
CA ASP A 23 22.27 -0.48 17.38
C ASP A 23 22.54 -1.68 18.29
N ALA A 24 21.69 -2.71 18.22
CA ALA A 24 21.93 -4.00 18.88
C ALA A 24 23.28 -4.59 18.41
N ALA A 25 23.57 -4.60 17.11
CA ALA A 25 24.85 -5.05 16.57
C ALA A 25 26.05 -4.21 17.07
N ARG A 26 25.89 -2.88 17.20
CA ARG A 26 26.95 -1.98 17.67
C ARG A 26 27.34 -2.20 19.12
N THR A 27 26.45 -2.77 19.95
CA THR A 27 26.79 -3.13 21.33
C THR A 27 27.94 -4.14 21.39
N SER A 28 28.13 -4.95 20.35
CA SER A 28 29.22 -5.94 20.27
C SER A 28 30.63 -5.33 20.34
N VAL A 29 30.77 -4.01 20.16
CA VAL A 29 32.07 -3.31 20.26
C VAL A 29 32.35 -2.84 21.70
N LEU A 30 31.34 -2.83 22.58
CA LEU A 30 31.46 -2.30 23.95
C LEU A 30 32.30 -3.18 24.86
N SER A 31 32.20 -4.52 24.72
CA SER A 31 32.96 -5.49 25.51
C SER A 31 32.98 -6.86 24.82
N ASN A 32 33.84 -7.77 25.32
CA ASN A 32 33.85 -9.15 24.84
C ASN A 32 32.55 -9.89 25.19
N GLU A 33 31.95 -9.58 26.34
CA GLU A 33 30.69 -10.16 26.82
C GLU A 33 29.51 -9.74 25.93
N TRP A 34 29.42 -8.45 25.58
CA TRP A 34 28.41 -7.95 24.64
C TRP A 34 28.60 -8.52 23.24
N ARG A 35 29.85 -8.70 22.80
CA ARG A 35 30.15 -9.40 21.55
C ARG A 35 29.67 -10.84 21.61
N ASP A 36 29.96 -11.56 22.68
CA ASP A 36 29.55 -12.95 22.81
C ASP A 36 28.02 -13.11 22.85
N THR A 37 27.35 -12.21 23.57
CA THR A 37 25.91 -12.08 23.65
C THR A 37 25.29 -11.81 22.27
N TRP A 38 25.87 -10.91 21.48
CA TRP A 38 25.38 -10.63 20.12
C TRP A 38 25.46 -11.87 19.22
N TYR A 39 26.53 -12.65 19.34
CA TYR A 39 26.69 -13.87 18.55
C TYR A 39 25.78 -15.03 19.02
N SER A 40 25.35 -15.06 20.28
CA SER A 40 24.35 -16.02 20.81
C SER A 40 22.91 -15.52 20.69
N PHE A 41 22.70 -14.27 20.26
CA PHE A 41 21.39 -13.66 20.18
C PHE A 41 20.50 -14.37 19.13
N PRO A 42 19.27 -14.82 19.49
CA PRO A 42 18.45 -15.74 18.69
C PRO A 42 17.74 -15.11 17.48
N ILE A 43 17.89 -13.80 17.27
CA ILE A 43 17.34 -13.08 16.12
C ILE A 43 18.49 -12.74 15.17
N LEU A 44 18.48 -13.38 14.00
CA LEU A 44 19.42 -13.15 12.93
C LEU A 44 18.68 -12.51 11.76
N SER A 45 18.93 -11.23 11.52
CA SER A 45 18.42 -10.51 10.37
C SER A 45 19.62 -10.05 9.53
N ILE A 46 19.52 -10.26 8.23
CA ILE A 46 20.60 -10.07 7.27
C ILE A 46 19.99 -9.34 6.08
N GLY A 47 20.42 -8.10 5.86
CA GLY A 47 19.94 -7.26 4.77
C GLY A 47 21.09 -6.69 3.95
N ASP A 48 21.07 -6.92 2.65
CA ASP A 48 22.09 -6.46 1.71
C ASP A 48 22.21 -4.93 1.67
N LYS A 49 21.07 -4.23 1.63
CA LYS A 49 21.02 -2.75 1.72
C LYS A 49 21.68 -2.21 2.99
N ILE A 50 21.65 -2.98 4.08
CA ILE A 50 22.24 -2.60 5.36
C ILE A 50 23.76 -2.77 5.34
N ILE A 51 24.27 -3.77 4.61
CA ILE A 51 25.65 -4.25 4.73
C ILE A 51 26.52 -3.79 3.55
N ILE A 52 26.00 -3.81 2.33
CA ILE A 52 26.81 -3.59 1.12
C ILE A 52 26.71 -2.14 0.63
N GLY A 53 25.57 -1.48 0.88
CA GLY A 53 25.23 -0.17 0.32
C GLY A 53 24.92 -0.25 -1.17
N SER A 54 24.09 0.66 -1.70
CA SER A 54 23.74 0.66 -3.12
C SER A 54 24.98 0.93 -3.98
N TYR A 55 25.34 -0.03 -4.84
CA TYR A 55 26.42 0.06 -5.84
C TYR A 55 27.83 0.30 -5.28
N SER A 56 28.50 -0.78 -4.89
CA SER A 56 29.93 -0.75 -4.54
C SER A 56 30.75 -1.52 -5.57
N PRO A 57 31.87 -0.98 -6.09
CA PRO A 57 32.77 -1.73 -6.98
C PRO A 57 33.47 -2.92 -6.28
N GLN A 58 33.30 -3.09 -4.96
CA GLN A 58 33.86 -4.16 -4.13
C GLN A 58 32.79 -5.14 -3.60
N ILE A 59 31.73 -5.41 -4.37
CA ILE A 59 30.62 -6.29 -3.97
C ILE A 59 31.10 -7.66 -3.47
N ILE A 60 32.02 -8.31 -4.18
CA ILE A 60 32.45 -9.68 -3.86
C ILE A 60 33.12 -9.76 -2.48
N SER A 61 34.06 -8.85 -2.17
CA SER A 61 34.74 -8.88 -0.87
C SER A 61 33.80 -8.55 0.29
N LYS A 62 32.78 -7.71 0.07
CA LYS A 62 31.73 -7.47 1.06
C LYS A 62 30.83 -8.68 1.26
N LEU A 63 30.52 -9.42 0.18
CA LEU A 63 29.80 -10.70 0.26
C LEU A 63 30.61 -11.75 1.04
N ASP A 64 31.92 -11.83 0.85
CA ASP A 64 32.78 -12.74 1.64
C ASP A 64 32.74 -12.43 3.14
N ILE A 65 32.75 -11.15 3.51
CA ILE A 65 32.62 -10.71 4.89
C ILE A 65 31.26 -11.12 5.45
N LEU A 66 30.19 -10.90 4.68
CA LEU A 66 28.83 -11.32 5.03
C LEU A 66 28.75 -12.83 5.25
N ILE A 67 29.27 -13.62 4.31
CA ILE A 67 29.31 -15.08 4.38
C ILE A 67 30.01 -15.52 5.65
N GLY A 68 31.21 -15.00 5.89
CA GLY A 68 32.00 -15.33 7.07
C GLY A 68 31.27 -14.95 8.36
N TYR A 69 30.58 -13.81 8.39
CA TYR A 69 29.79 -13.38 9.54
C TYR A 69 28.61 -14.33 9.81
N VAL A 70 27.79 -14.61 8.80
CA VAL A 70 26.61 -15.47 8.93
C VAL A 70 27.03 -16.90 9.32
N MET A 71 28.05 -17.43 8.67
CA MET A 71 28.58 -18.76 9.00
C MET A 71 29.07 -18.84 10.44
N ARG A 72 29.88 -17.87 10.90
CA ARG A 72 30.36 -17.86 12.30
C ARG A 72 29.19 -17.81 13.29
N ARG A 73 28.15 -17.03 12.98
CA ARG A 73 26.99 -16.89 13.87
C ARG A 73 26.15 -18.17 13.91
N LEU A 74 25.83 -18.76 12.76
CA LEU A 74 25.10 -20.02 12.68
C LEU A 74 25.86 -21.18 13.34
N LEU A 75 27.18 -21.27 13.14
CA LEU A 75 28.02 -22.27 13.78
C LEU A 75 28.02 -22.12 15.30
N LYS A 76 28.18 -20.90 15.84
CA LYS A 76 28.15 -20.67 17.28
C LYS A 76 26.80 -21.06 17.90
N LEU A 77 25.70 -20.69 17.25
CA LEU A 77 24.34 -21.05 17.69
C LEU A 77 24.15 -22.57 17.72
N ARG A 78 24.64 -23.26 16.67
CA ARG A 78 24.64 -24.73 16.60
C ARG A 78 25.49 -25.38 17.69
N GLU A 79 26.72 -24.92 17.90
CA GLU A 79 27.65 -25.43 18.93
C GLU A 79 27.09 -25.28 20.34
N GLN A 80 26.36 -24.18 20.59
CA GLN A 80 25.73 -23.91 21.87
C GLN A 80 24.32 -24.51 22.01
N SER A 81 23.85 -25.25 20.99
CA SER A 81 22.49 -25.81 20.94
C SER A 81 21.38 -24.77 21.17
N LEU A 82 21.61 -23.53 20.74
CA LEU A 82 20.68 -22.42 20.90
C LEU A 82 19.65 -22.42 19.77
N THR A 83 18.39 -22.16 20.12
CA THR A 83 17.30 -22.05 19.15
C THR A 83 17.35 -20.71 18.43
N ILE A 84 17.22 -20.74 17.10
CA ILE A 84 17.04 -19.52 16.31
C ILE A 84 15.56 -19.15 16.40
N LYS A 85 15.21 -18.00 16.97
CA LYS A 85 13.80 -17.58 16.98
C LYS A 85 13.39 -17.01 15.63
N VAL A 86 14.23 -16.14 15.07
CA VAL A 86 13.94 -15.42 13.83
C VAL A 86 15.16 -15.46 12.92
N PHE A 87 14.96 -15.90 11.69
CA PHE A 87 15.94 -15.80 10.61
C PHE A 87 15.35 -14.98 9.46
N LYS A 88 15.96 -13.85 9.14
CA LYS A 88 15.59 -13.00 8.01
C LYS A 88 16.76 -12.81 7.06
N LEU A 89 16.53 -13.02 5.78
CA LEU A 89 17.50 -12.83 4.72
C LEU A 89 16.87 -12.00 3.60
N ASP A 90 17.39 -10.80 3.38
CA ASP A 90 17.01 -9.89 2.30
C ASP A 90 18.23 -9.59 1.44
N MET A 91 18.23 -10.12 0.21
CA MET A 91 19.38 -10.10 -0.69
C MET A 91 19.02 -9.51 -2.06
N MET A 92 19.93 -8.73 -2.61
CA MET A 92 19.78 -8.18 -3.95
C MET A 92 20.01 -9.26 -5.03
N PRO A 93 19.29 -9.16 -6.16
CA PRO A 93 19.30 -10.15 -7.25
C PRO A 93 20.67 -10.45 -7.83
N GLU A 94 21.57 -9.46 -7.86
CA GLU A 94 22.90 -9.56 -8.45
C GLU A 94 23.81 -10.53 -7.68
N HIS A 95 23.47 -10.86 -6.44
CA HIS A 95 24.30 -11.67 -5.54
C HIS A 95 23.87 -13.15 -5.49
N ASN A 96 22.67 -13.48 -5.95
CA ASN A 96 22.06 -14.82 -5.77
C ASN A 96 22.92 -15.97 -6.34
N LYS A 97 23.58 -15.78 -7.49
CA LYS A 97 24.39 -16.83 -8.12
C LYS A 97 25.61 -17.22 -7.28
N TYR A 98 26.30 -16.22 -6.72
CA TYR A 98 27.48 -16.44 -5.90
C TYR A 98 27.12 -17.15 -4.59
N MET A 99 25.91 -16.89 -4.09
CA MET A 99 25.49 -17.27 -2.74
C MET A 99 24.64 -18.53 -2.65
N SER A 100 24.19 -19.13 -3.75
CA SER A 100 23.23 -20.26 -3.73
C SER A 100 23.66 -21.40 -2.81
N HIS A 101 24.90 -21.87 -2.93
CA HIS A 101 25.43 -22.94 -2.07
C HIS A 101 25.55 -22.53 -0.59
N HIS A 102 25.82 -21.24 -0.32
CA HIS A 102 25.81 -20.73 1.06
C HIS A 102 24.40 -20.66 1.62
N PHE A 103 23.42 -20.28 0.80
CA PHE A 103 22.02 -20.30 1.21
C PHE A 103 21.58 -21.71 1.56
N ASP A 104 21.96 -22.73 0.78
CA ASP A 104 21.63 -24.13 1.10
C ASP A 104 22.19 -24.56 2.46
N LEU A 105 23.47 -24.23 2.71
CA LEU A 105 24.11 -24.50 3.99
C LEU A 105 23.42 -23.77 5.14
N TRP A 106 23.05 -22.50 4.94
CA TRP A 106 22.31 -21.71 5.93
C TRP A 106 20.95 -22.29 6.20
N MET A 107 20.19 -22.65 5.17
CA MET A 107 18.86 -23.23 5.30
C MET A 107 18.90 -24.55 6.06
N ASN A 108 19.89 -25.40 5.80
CA ASN A 108 20.11 -26.62 6.59
C ASN A 108 20.39 -26.30 8.06
N MET A 109 21.31 -25.36 8.34
CA MET A 109 21.63 -24.95 9.72
C MET A 109 20.43 -24.36 10.46
N VAL A 110 19.67 -23.50 9.80
CA VAL A 110 18.48 -22.84 10.36
C VAL A 110 17.37 -23.86 10.62
N SER A 111 17.17 -24.80 9.70
CA SER A 111 16.15 -25.85 9.84
C SER A 111 16.45 -26.80 11.01
N GLU A 112 17.73 -27.12 11.23
CA GLU A 112 18.16 -27.92 12.39
C GLU A 112 17.99 -27.18 13.73
N SER A 113 17.96 -25.84 13.71
CA SER A 113 17.96 -24.99 14.92
C SER A 113 16.56 -24.63 15.43
N CYS A 114 15.52 -25.38 15.02
CA CYS A 114 14.13 -25.20 15.43
C CYS A 114 13.61 -23.76 15.23
N VAL A 115 13.82 -23.21 14.03
CA VAL A 115 13.39 -21.84 13.72
C VAL A 115 11.88 -21.63 13.86
N GLU A 116 11.47 -20.49 14.44
CA GLU A 116 10.04 -20.12 14.56
C GLU A 116 9.60 -19.20 13.42
N VAL A 117 10.44 -18.25 13.00
CA VAL A 117 10.15 -17.30 11.92
C VAL A 117 11.25 -17.36 10.86
N LEU A 118 10.88 -17.66 9.62
CA LEU A 118 11.76 -17.65 8.48
C LEU A 118 11.26 -16.66 7.41
N GLU A 119 12.05 -15.64 7.12
CA GLU A 119 11.77 -14.67 6.05
C GLU A 119 12.90 -14.65 5.03
N LEU A 120 12.62 -15.07 3.80
CA LEU A 120 13.56 -15.10 2.68
C LEU A 120 13.05 -14.20 1.56
N CYS A 121 13.80 -13.14 1.27
CA CYS A 121 13.50 -12.14 0.24
C CYS A 121 14.67 -12.09 -0.76
N LEU A 122 14.46 -12.66 -1.95
CA LEU A 122 15.44 -12.71 -3.05
C LEU A 122 14.90 -11.88 -4.23
N LEU A 123 14.98 -10.56 -4.14
CA LEU A 123 14.24 -9.60 -4.97
C LEU A 123 14.61 -9.62 -6.47
N TYR A 124 13.75 -9.05 -7.31
CA TYR A 124 14.02 -8.77 -8.72
C TYR A 124 14.83 -7.48 -8.90
N SER A 125 15.64 -7.40 -9.97
CA SER A 125 16.40 -6.18 -10.26
C SER A 125 15.47 -5.20 -10.96
N ALA A 126 15.40 -3.97 -10.47
CA ALA A 126 14.55 -2.92 -11.05
C ALA A 126 15.06 -2.42 -12.42
N THR A 127 16.23 -2.88 -12.89
CA THR A 127 16.86 -2.38 -14.11
C THR A 127 16.54 -3.24 -15.34
N TYR A 128 15.29 -3.30 -15.80
CA TYR A 128 15.04 -3.75 -17.18
C TYR A 128 13.90 -2.96 -17.85
N ARG A 129 14.29 -1.90 -18.57
CA ARG A 129 13.81 -1.73 -19.95
C ARG A 129 14.56 -2.77 -20.78
N GLY A 130 13.84 -3.65 -21.48
CA GLY A 130 14.45 -4.67 -22.33
C GLY A 130 15.50 -4.06 -23.25
N LEU A 131 16.69 -4.67 -23.29
CA LEU A 131 17.66 -4.41 -24.35
C LEU A 131 17.02 -4.80 -25.70
N PRO A 132 17.30 -4.07 -26.80
CA PRO A 132 16.66 -4.29 -28.11
C PRO A 132 16.91 -5.66 -28.76
N ASP A 133 17.80 -6.47 -28.18
CA ASP A 133 18.31 -7.71 -28.72
C ASP A 133 17.41 -8.94 -28.41
N GLY A 134 16.56 -8.86 -27.37
CA GLY A 134 15.66 -9.97 -27.02
C GLY A 134 16.32 -11.14 -26.29
N THR A 135 17.62 -11.09 -25.98
CA THR A 135 18.25 -12.02 -25.04
C THR A 135 17.83 -11.70 -23.60
N GLU A 136 16.81 -12.41 -23.10
CA GLU A 136 16.59 -12.54 -21.66
C GLU A 136 17.83 -13.23 -21.05
N TYR A 137 18.62 -12.49 -20.27
CA TYR A 137 19.62 -13.09 -19.41
C TYR A 137 18.92 -14.14 -18.53
N ARG A 138 19.44 -15.38 -18.52
CA ARG A 138 18.99 -16.43 -17.59
C ARG A 138 19.17 -15.90 -16.18
N TYR A 139 18.09 -15.41 -15.58
CA TYR A 139 18.12 -15.06 -14.18
C TYR A 139 18.15 -16.36 -13.39
N ASP A 140 19.29 -16.64 -12.76
CA ASP A 140 19.50 -17.80 -11.90
C ASP A 140 18.45 -17.77 -10.76
N GLN A 141 17.61 -18.80 -10.72
CA GLN A 141 16.57 -19.00 -9.70
C GLN A 141 17.15 -19.82 -8.55
N TYR A 142 16.64 -19.59 -7.34
CA TYR A 142 17.06 -20.35 -6.16
C TYR A 142 16.07 -21.47 -5.85
N ASP A 143 16.49 -22.72 -6.02
CA ASP A 143 15.73 -23.88 -5.59
C ASP A 143 15.79 -23.98 -4.06
N LEU A 144 14.67 -23.73 -3.37
CA LEU A 144 14.64 -23.74 -1.91
C LEU A 144 14.81 -25.19 -1.39
N PRO A 145 15.75 -25.45 -0.47
CA PRO A 145 15.92 -26.77 0.13
C PRO A 145 14.67 -27.24 0.87
N LEU A 146 14.31 -28.52 0.68
CA LEU A 146 13.11 -29.11 1.25
C LEU A 146 13.12 -29.19 2.78
N CYS A 147 14.30 -29.19 3.40
CA CYS A 147 14.47 -29.25 4.86
C CYS A 147 13.74 -28.12 5.61
N VAL A 148 13.57 -26.96 4.96
CA VAL A 148 12.83 -25.80 5.49
C VAL A 148 11.37 -26.16 5.81
N PHE A 149 10.79 -27.09 5.06
CA PHE A 149 9.40 -27.52 5.20
C PHE A 149 9.23 -28.67 6.21
N GLU A 150 10.33 -29.18 6.78
CA GLU A 150 10.31 -30.19 7.84
C GLU A 150 10.30 -29.58 9.26
N VAL A 151 10.43 -28.26 9.37
CA VAL A 151 10.59 -27.54 10.63
C VAL A 151 9.26 -27.43 11.37
N ARG A 152 9.09 -28.24 12.42
CA ARG A 152 7.85 -28.29 13.22
C ARG A 152 7.58 -27.05 14.06
N SER A 153 8.62 -26.31 14.43
CA SER A 153 8.55 -25.08 15.21
C SER A 153 8.13 -23.86 14.39
N LEU A 154 8.10 -23.97 13.05
CA LEU A 154 7.88 -22.84 12.18
C LEU A 154 6.45 -22.32 12.33
N THR A 155 6.32 -21.06 12.74
CA THR A 155 5.05 -20.35 12.92
C THR A 155 4.81 -19.32 11.82
N LYS A 156 5.87 -18.77 11.23
CA LYS A 156 5.80 -17.81 10.12
C LYS A 156 6.82 -18.14 9.04
N LEU A 157 6.33 -18.26 7.80
CA LEU A 157 7.14 -18.48 6.61
C LEU A 157 6.85 -17.38 5.59
N VAL A 158 7.87 -16.64 5.19
CA VAL A 158 7.79 -15.60 4.16
C VAL A 158 8.81 -15.93 3.07
N LEU A 159 8.34 -16.17 1.86
CA LEU A 159 9.16 -16.42 0.68
C LEU A 159 8.80 -15.36 -0.38
N LYS A 160 9.79 -14.56 -0.81
CA LYS A 160 9.60 -13.50 -1.80
C LYS A 160 10.66 -13.52 -2.89
N GLY A 161 10.23 -13.33 -4.13
CA GLY A 161 11.10 -13.11 -5.28
C GLY A 161 11.56 -14.42 -5.95
N LYS A 162 12.81 -14.48 -6.40
CA LYS A 162 13.38 -15.55 -7.26
C LYS A 162 13.62 -16.89 -6.56
N ILE A 163 12.61 -17.38 -5.87
CA ILE A 163 12.60 -18.68 -5.20
C ILE A 163 11.75 -19.65 -6.03
N THR A 164 12.29 -20.83 -6.28
CA THR A 164 11.64 -21.90 -7.02
C THR A 164 11.21 -23.02 -6.07
N LEU A 165 9.97 -23.49 -6.25
CA LEU A 165 9.46 -24.71 -5.65
C LEU A 165 9.25 -25.76 -6.76
N ASN A 166 9.90 -26.90 -6.61
CA ASN A 166 9.96 -27.97 -7.60
C ASN A 166 9.00 -29.13 -7.27
N GLN A 167 8.81 -30.04 -8.23
CA GLN A 167 7.88 -31.17 -8.06
C GLN A 167 8.29 -32.19 -6.99
N SER A 168 9.54 -32.18 -6.52
CA SER A 168 9.95 -33.05 -5.41
C SER A 168 9.23 -32.70 -4.11
N PHE A 169 8.63 -31.52 -4.03
CA PHE A 169 7.76 -31.09 -2.94
C PHE A 169 6.62 -32.08 -2.64
N PHE A 170 5.99 -32.66 -3.68
CA PHE A 170 4.86 -33.59 -3.50
C PHE A 170 5.26 -34.93 -2.87
N ASN A 171 6.53 -35.31 -2.97
CA ASN A 171 7.04 -36.58 -2.44
C ASN A 171 7.73 -36.41 -1.08
N HIS A 172 7.67 -35.21 -0.51
CA HIS A 172 8.41 -34.86 0.70
C HIS A 172 7.51 -34.80 1.92
N SER A 173 8.04 -35.16 3.10
CA SER A 173 7.29 -35.14 4.36
C SER A 173 7.27 -33.72 4.93
N ILE A 174 6.26 -32.94 4.55
CA ILE A 174 6.06 -31.58 5.06
C ILE A 174 5.52 -31.65 6.49
N LYS A 175 6.12 -30.89 7.41
CA LYS A 175 5.83 -30.93 8.87
C LYS A 175 5.47 -29.55 9.42
N LEU A 176 4.77 -28.72 8.64
CA LEU A 176 4.40 -27.34 8.97
C LEU A 176 3.16 -27.23 9.89
N PHE A 177 3.11 -28.06 10.94
CA PHE A 177 1.94 -28.17 11.80
C PHE A 177 1.68 -26.95 12.68
N SER A 178 2.73 -26.17 12.97
CA SER A 178 2.65 -24.98 13.83
C SER A 178 2.49 -23.67 13.04
N LEU A 179 2.45 -23.75 11.70
CA LEU A 179 2.46 -22.58 10.84
C LEU A 179 1.14 -21.81 10.95
N ARG A 180 1.24 -20.52 11.23
CA ARG A 180 0.14 -19.57 11.37
C ARG A 180 0.13 -18.51 10.27
N THR A 181 1.31 -18.11 9.80
CA THR A 181 1.44 -17.10 8.74
C THR A 181 2.25 -17.66 7.58
N LEU A 182 1.67 -17.62 6.38
CA LEU A 182 2.31 -18.04 5.14
C LEU A 182 2.24 -16.91 4.11
N CYS A 183 3.40 -16.41 3.68
CA CYS A 183 3.48 -15.37 2.66
C CYS A 183 4.34 -15.86 1.48
N LEU A 184 3.71 -15.97 0.31
CA LEU A 184 4.32 -16.39 -0.94
C LEU A 184 4.19 -15.24 -1.94
N ARG A 185 5.29 -14.61 -2.33
CA ARG A 185 5.26 -13.50 -3.31
C ARG A 185 6.23 -13.71 -4.44
N GLU A 186 5.74 -13.61 -5.67
CA GLU A 186 6.52 -13.64 -6.90
C GLU A 186 7.33 -14.93 -7.08
N LEU A 187 6.86 -16.02 -6.46
CA LEU A 187 7.51 -17.33 -6.54
C LEU A 187 7.35 -17.98 -7.90
N LEU A 188 8.27 -18.87 -8.22
CA LEU A 188 8.21 -19.71 -9.40
C LEU A 188 7.93 -21.17 -9.04
N LEU A 189 6.91 -21.75 -9.65
CA LEU A 189 6.40 -23.09 -9.33
C LEU A 189 6.56 -24.01 -10.53
N GLU A 190 7.14 -25.20 -10.35
CA GLU A 190 7.17 -26.21 -11.42
C GLU A 190 5.80 -26.86 -11.66
N ASP A 191 4.88 -26.75 -10.70
CA ASP A 191 3.52 -27.27 -10.79
C ASP A 191 2.53 -26.34 -10.06
N LYS A 192 1.32 -26.23 -10.62
CA LYS A 192 0.24 -25.40 -10.09
C LYS A 192 -0.29 -25.87 -8.72
N GLY A 193 -0.22 -27.17 -8.44
CA GLY A 193 -0.73 -27.76 -7.20
C GLY A 193 0.21 -27.63 -6.00
N ILE A 194 1.40 -27.04 -6.16
CA ILE A 194 2.39 -26.95 -5.07
C ILE A 194 1.86 -26.12 -3.90
N ILE A 195 1.21 -24.99 -4.19
CA ILE A 195 0.66 -24.11 -3.14
C ILE A 195 -0.46 -24.83 -2.38
N GLU A 196 -1.37 -25.49 -3.10
CA GLU A 196 -2.47 -26.26 -2.50
C GLU A 196 -1.94 -27.40 -1.60
N HIS A 197 -0.93 -28.11 -2.09
CA HIS A 197 -0.26 -29.16 -1.34
C HIS A 197 0.43 -28.61 -0.08
N LEU A 198 1.17 -27.51 -0.18
CA LEU A 198 1.80 -26.84 0.97
C LEU A 198 0.76 -26.46 2.04
N ILE A 199 -0.33 -25.83 1.62
CA ILE A 199 -1.37 -25.34 2.51
C ILE A 199 -2.12 -26.49 3.20
N SER A 200 -2.31 -27.63 2.52
CA SER A 200 -2.94 -28.83 3.12
C SER A 200 -2.18 -29.38 4.34
N HIS A 201 -0.90 -29.03 4.50
CA HIS A 201 -0.07 -29.42 5.65
C HIS A 201 0.02 -28.34 6.76
N CYS A 202 -0.77 -27.27 6.64
CA CYS A 202 -0.76 -26.11 7.55
C CYS A 202 -2.12 -25.97 8.28
N PRO A 203 -2.49 -26.88 9.21
CA PRO A 203 -3.81 -26.90 9.85
C PRO A 203 -4.08 -25.72 10.79
N LEU A 204 -3.04 -24.98 11.19
CA LEU A 204 -3.12 -23.83 12.10
C LEU A 204 -3.01 -22.48 11.40
N LEU A 205 -3.11 -22.44 10.07
CA LEU A 205 -2.94 -21.23 9.28
C LEU A 205 -4.01 -20.18 9.62
N GLU A 206 -3.57 -18.98 9.94
CA GLU A 206 -4.38 -17.82 10.35
C GLU A 206 -4.27 -16.67 9.33
N ASP A 207 -3.10 -16.50 8.70
CA ASP A 207 -2.80 -15.47 7.69
C ASP A 207 -2.14 -16.10 6.46
N LEU A 208 -2.76 -15.89 5.30
CA LEU A 208 -2.28 -16.33 4.00
C LEU A 208 -2.11 -15.15 3.05
N THR A 209 -0.91 -14.99 2.50
CA THR A 209 -0.65 -14.12 1.35
C THR A 209 -0.12 -14.93 0.18
N VAL A 210 -0.75 -14.79 -0.99
CA VAL A 210 -0.24 -15.30 -2.27
C VAL A 210 -0.26 -14.17 -3.29
N TYR A 211 0.90 -13.75 -3.79
CA TYR A 211 1.02 -12.60 -4.69
C TYR A 211 1.82 -12.95 -5.94
N CYS A 212 1.22 -12.83 -7.12
CA CYS A 212 1.88 -12.88 -8.43
C CYS A 212 2.81 -14.11 -8.64
N CYS A 213 2.40 -15.29 -8.19
CA CYS A 213 3.15 -16.53 -8.42
C CYS A 213 3.04 -17.00 -9.88
N LEU A 214 4.14 -17.51 -10.42
CA LEU A 214 4.28 -17.99 -11.79
C LEU A 214 4.46 -19.51 -11.81
N VAL A 215 3.84 -20.18 -12.77
CA VAL A 215 4.08 -21.58 -13.10
C VAL A 215 4.98 -21.65 -14.33
N TYR A 216 5.99 -22.52 -14.33
CA TYR A 216 6.87 -22.70 -15.49
C TYR A 216 7.13 -24.17 -15.77
N ASN A 217 7.43 -24.45 -17.04
CA ASN A 217 7.83 -25.79 -17.47
C ASN A 217 9.33 -25.86 -17.71
N ARG A 218 10.05 -26.55 -16.82
CA ARG A 218 11.51 -26.76 -16.92
C ARG A 218 11.94 -27.45 -18.22
N LYS A 219 11.07 -28.23 -18.87
CA LYS A 219 11.35 -28.89 -20.15
C LYS A 219 11.33 -27.92 -21.34
N ASN A 220 10.77 -26.72 -21.19
CA ASN A 220 10.73 -25.72 -22.27
C ASN A 220 10.90 -24.28 -21.72
N PRO A 221 12.11 -23.91 -21.27
CA PRO A 221 12.36 -22.67 -20.52
C PRO A 221 12.23 -21.39 -21.37
N PHE A 222 12.22 -21.50 -22.70
CA PHE A 222 12.23 -20.35 -23.61
C PHE A 222 10.83 -19.81 -23.96
N ARG A 223 9.73 -20.46 -23.53
CA ARG A 223 8.40 -20.10 -24.04
C ARG A 223 7.21 -20.09 -23.08
N ASN A 224 7.28 -20.50 -21.82
CA ASN A 224 6.08 -20.50 -20.97
C ASN A 224 6.43 -20.36 -19.48
N LYS A 225 6.62 -19.12 -19.02
CA LYS A 225 6.19 -18.74 -17.67
C LYS A 225 4.74 -18.31 -17.81
N GLN A 226 3.84 -19.02 -17.16
CA GLN A 226 2.42 -18.72 -17.14
C GLN A 226 2.08 -18.25 -15.73
N PHE A 227 1.12 -17.35 -15.61
CA PHE A 227 0.60 -17.00 -14.30
C PHE A 227 -0.16 -18.19 -13.72
N LEU A 228 -0.18 -18.29 -12.40
CA LEU A 228 -1.05 -19.26 -11.74
C LEU A 228 -2.51 -18.87 -11.99
N GLU A 229 -3.20 -19.62 -12.84
CA GLU A 229 -4.55 -19.28 -13.29
C GLU A 229 -5.61 -19.59 -12.22
N SER A 230 -5.48 -20.72 -11.52
CA SER A 230 -6.45 -21.19 -10.53
C SER A 230 -5.79 -21.59 -9.21
N LEU A 231 -6.52 -21.40 -8.12
CA LEU A 231 -6.11 -21.78 -6.77
C LEU A 231 -7.31 -22.31 -5.97
N PHE A 232 -7.20 -23.54 -5.49
CA PHE A 232 -8.23 -24.21 -4.69
C PHE A 232 -7.72 -24.47 -3.26
N LEU A 233 -8.25 -23.71 -2.31
CA LEU A 233 -7.87 -23.76 -0.91
C LEU A 233 -8.96 -24.44 -0.08
N HIS A 234 -8.60 -25.54 0.58
CA HIS A 234 -9.54 -26.38 1.33
C HIS A 234 -9.16 -26.51 2.80
N GLY A 235 -10.16 -26.65 3.68
CA GLY A 235 -9.94 -27.03 5.08
C GLY A 235 -9.32 -25.94 5.97
N LEU A 236 -9.44 -24.67 5.60
CA LEU A 236 -8.78 -23.55 6.27
C LEU A 236 -9.63 -23.00 7.43
N GLN A 237 -9.84 -23.84 8.44
CA GLN A 237 -10.74 -23.55 9.57
C GLN A 237 -10.27 -22.42 10.50
N LYS A 238 -8.96 -22.14 10.55
CA LYS A 238 -8.40 -21.09 11.42
C LYS A 238 -8.02 -19.81 10.67
N LEU A 239 -8.18 -19.80 9.34
CA LEU A 239 -7.78 -18.68 8.52
C LEU A 239 -8.69 -17.49 8.81
N LYS A 240 -8.07 -16.37 9.15
CA LYS A 240 -8.72 -15.09 9.42
C LYS A 240 -8.42 -14.07 8.34
N GLU A 241 -7.22 -14.11 7.77
CA GLU A 241 -6.75 -13.15 6.77
C GLU A 241 -6.27 -13.86 5.51
N ALA A 242 -6.73 -13.37 4.35
CA ALA A 242 -6.31 -13.85 3.04
C ALA A 242 -6.04 -12.66 2.10
N ASP A 243 -4.82 -12.57 1.58
CA ASP A 243 -4.43 -11.61 0.53
C ASP A 243 -3.97 -12.37 -0.71
N ILE A 244 -4.85 -12.46 -1.71
CA ILE A 244 -4.64 -13.24 -2.92
C ILE A 244 -4.58 -12.30 -4.12
N GLN A 245 -3.43 -12.25 -4.78
CA GLN A 245 -3.20 -11.35 -5.91
C GLN A 245 -2.56 -12.06 -7.09
N GLY A 246 -2.95 -11.66 -8.29
CA GLY A 246 -2.45 -12.18 -9.55
C GLY A 246 -2.96 -13.57 -9.93
N ILE A 247 -4.12 -13.99 -9.41
CA ILE A 247 -4.73 -15.30 -9.70
C ILE A 247 -6.16 -15.08 -10.21
N GLN A 248 -6.56 -15.81 -11.25
CA GLN A 248 -7.82 -15.57 -11.96
C GLN A 248 -9.03 -16.30 -11.36
N GLU A 249 -8.88 -17.56 -10.97
CA GLU A 249 -9.95 -18.38 -10.39
C GLU A 249 -9.53 -18.81 -8.98
N VAL A 250 -10.29 -18.39 -7.97
CA VAL A 250 -9.95 -18.65 -6.57
C VAL A 250 -11.14 -19.23 -5.83
N TYR A 251 -10.92 -20.39 -5.23
CA TYR A 251 -11.86 -21.03 -4.31
C TYR A 251 -11.21 -21.11 -2.93
N ILE A 252 -11.89 -20.61 -1.90
CA ILE A 252 -11.41 -20.69 -0.52
C ILE A 252 -12.53 -21.25 0.36
N ASP A 253 -12.28 -22.42 0.94
CA ASP A 253 -13.08 -22.98 2.02
C ASP A 253 -12.45 -22.58 3.38
N ALA A 254 -12.86 -21.39 3.85
CA ALA A 254 -12.42 -20.78 5.10
C ALA A 254 -13.63 -20.12 5.82
N PRO A 255 -14.38 -20.86 6.65
CA PRO A 255 -15.62 -20.35 7.26
C PRO A 255 -15.40 -19.25 8.31
N ASN A 256 -14.18 -19.12 8.83
CA ASN A 256 -13.80 -18.13 9.85
C ASN A 256 -13.03 -16.94 9.28
N LEU A 257 -13.01 -16.77 7.96
CA LEU A 257 -12.32 -15.66 7.31
C LEU A 257 -12.96 -14.32 7.69
N GLU A 258 -12.14 -13.40 8.18
CA GLU A 258 -12.55 -12.06 8.63
C GLU A 258 -12.12 -10.99 7.63
N ASN A 259 -10.93 -11.14 7.01
CA ASN A 259 -10.34 -10.18 6.08
C ASN A 259 -9.96 -10.86 4.76
N LEU A 260 -10.51 -10.38 3.65
CA LEU A 260 -10.17 -10.86 2.30
C LEU A 260 -9.76 -9.69 1.41
N ARG A 261 -8.55 -9.79 0.86
CA ARG A 261 -8.10 -8.96 -0.27
C ARG A 261 -7.90 -9.84 -1.48
N TYR A 262 -8.52 -9.44 -2.58
CA TYR A 262 -8.43 -10.16 -3.84
C TYR A 262 -8.20 -9.21 -5.02
N VAL A 263 -7.06 -9.39 -5.71
CA VAL A 263 -6.61 -8.56 -6.82
C VAL A 263 -6.20 -9.46 -8.00
N PRO A 264 -7.04 -9.70 -9.00
CA PRO A 264 -6.71 -10.48 -10.17
C PRO A 264 -5.73 -9.72 -11.09
N PHE A 265 -5.11 -10.45 -12.03
CA PHE A 265 -4.18 -9.84 -12.99
C PHE A 265 -4.93 -9.00 -14.04
N PRO A 266 -4.48 -7.77 -14.36
CA PRO A 266 -5.21 -6.81 -15.20
C PRO A 266 -5.38 -7.20 -16.69
N TYR A 267 -4.79 -8.31 -17.17
CA TYR A 267 -4.81 -8.68 -18.59
C TYR A 267 -5.67 -9.89 -18.94
N PHE A 268 -6.42 -10.45 -17.98
CA PHE A 268 -7.31 -11.57 -18.27
C PHE A 268 -8.61 -11.07 -18.91
N GLY A 269 -8.83 -11.39 -20.19
CA GLY A 269 -10.05 -11.06 -20.93
C GLY A 269 -11.24 -11.98 -20.60
N SER A 270 -11.24 -12.62 -19.43
CA SER A 270 -12.23 -13.60 -19.01
C SER A 270 -12.73 -13.29 -17.60
N PRO A 271 -14.02 -13.58 -17.30
CA PRO A 271 -14.62 -13.21 -16.03
C PRO A 271 -13.93 -13.91 -14.88
N ILE A 272 -13.73 -13.14 -13.82
CA ILE A 272 -13.06 -13.59 -12.61
C ILE A 272 -14.03 -14.41 -11.77
N LYS A 273 -13.57 -15.54 -11.26
CA LYS A 273 -14.39 -16.47 -10.49
C LYS A 273 -13.88 -16.54 -9.07
N LEU A 274 -14.60 -15.85 -8.19
CA LEU A 274 -14.40 -15.93 -6.74
C LEU A 274 -15.67 -16.50 -6.11
N ASN A 275 -15.54 -17.62 -5.40
CA ASN A 275 -16.66 -18.15 -4.63
C ASN A 275 -16.71 -17.46 -3.26
N LEU A 276 -17.63 -16.52 -3.13
CA LEU A 276 -17.83 -15.72 -1.92
C LEU A 276 -18.89 -16.29 -0.96
N ASP A 277 -19.66 -17.30 -1.37
CA ASP A 277 -20.85 -17.73 -0.64
C ASP A 277 -20.53 -18.45 0.69
N SER A 278 -19.24 -18.73 0.94
CA SER A 278 -18.76 -19.40 2.15
C SER A 278 -18.36 -18.44 3.31
N PHE A 279 -18.21 -17.14 3.05
CA PHE A 279 -17.58 -16.20 4.00
C PHE A 279 -18.58 -15.48 4.92
N THR A 280 -19.16 -16.21 5.86
CA THR A 280 -20.23 -15.66 6.73
C THR A 280 -19.74 -14.70 7.83
N ARG A 281 -18.44 -14.68 8.15
CA ARG A 281 -17.83 -13.87 9.24
C ARG A 281 -17.00 -12.69 8.74
N LEU A 282 -17.07 -12.41 7.44
CA LEU A 282 -16.24 -11.41 6.80
C LEU A 282 -16.56 -10.00 7.34
N ARG A 283 -15.51 -9.28 7.74
CA ARG A 283 -15.54 -7.90 8.24
C ARG A 283 -14.92 -6.93 7.26
N CYS A 284 -13.86 -7.33 6.57
CA CYS A 284 -13.20 -6.53 5.54
C CYS A 284 -13.12 -7.30 4.22
N LEU A 285 -13.66 -6.68 3.17
CA LEU A 285 -13.60 -7.20 1.81
C LEU A 285 -12.99 -6.15 0.89
N ARG A 286 -11.87 -6.50 0.25
CA ARG A 286 -11.20 -5.66 -0.75
C ARG A 286 -11.14 -6.40 -2.06
N LEU A 287 -11.84 -5.90 -3.05
CA LEU A 287 -11.89 -6.45 -4.40
C LEU A 287 -11.31 -5.44 -5.36
N SER A 288 -10.44 -5.90 -6.25
CA SER A 288 -9.95 -5.08 -7.35
C SER A 288 -10.22 -5.76 -8.68
N ASN A 289 -10.52 -5.00 -9.72
CA ASN A 289 -10.66 -5.46 -11.10
C ASN A 289 -11.59 -6.67 -11.30
N THR A 290 -12.58 -6.87 -10.43
CA THR A 290 -13.57 -7.96 -10.52
C THR A 290 -14.89 -7.50 -11.14
N ASP A 291 -15.62 -8.40 -11.77
CA ASP A 291 -16.98 -8.13 -12.23
C ASP A 291 -17.94 -8.18 -11.02
N VAL A 292 -18.54 -7.04 -10.70
CA VAL A 292 -19.46 -6.91 -9.56
C VAL A 292 -20.85 -6.57 -10.09
N THR A 293 -21.79 -7.51 -9.91
CA THR A 293 -23.18 -7.30 -10.36
C THR A 293 -24.00 -6.50 -9.35
N ASP A 294 -24.97 -5.72 -9.84
CA ASP A 294 -25.89 -4.94 -8.99
C ASP A 294 -26.62 -5.81 -7.97
N LYS A 295 -27.01 -7.03 -8.38
CA LYS A 295 -27.65 -8.01 -7.50
C LYS A 295 -26.74 -8.39 -6.32
N TRP A 296 -25.44 -8.58 -6.58
CA TRP A 296 -24.48 -8.90 -5.53
C TRP A 296 -24.33 -7.76 -4.53
N LEU A 297 -24.33 -6.51 -4.98
CA LEU A 297 -24.27 -5.33 -4.11
C LEU A 297 -25.52 -5.18 -3.24
N LEU A 298 -26.71 -5.45 -3.79
CA LEU A 298 -27.96 -5.43 -3.03
C LEU A 298 -28.02 -6.55 -1.98
N ASP A 299 -27.47 -7.72 -2.28
CA ASP A 299 -27.43 -8.87 -1.38
C ASP A 299 -26.29 -8.80 -0.34
N LEU A 300 -25.48 -7.72 -0.31
CA LEU A 300 -24.32 -7.59 0.59
C LEU A 300 -24.67 -7.84 2.06
N SER A 301 -25.75 -7.22 2.55
CA SER A 301 -26.18 -7.35 3.94
C SER A 301 -26.64 -8.76 4.31
N HIS A 302 -27.21 -9.49 3.34
CA HIS A 302 -27.62 -10.88 3.51
C HIS A 302 -26.42 -11.84 3.45
N LYS A 303 -25.49 -11.61 2.51
CA LYS A 303 -24.30 -12.44 2.31
C LYS A 303 -23.24 -12.24 3.38
N PHE A 304 -23.03 -10.99 3.80
CA PHE A 304 -21.98 -10.61 4.74
C PHE A 304 -22.58 -9.78 5.89
N PRO A 305 -23.23 -10.43 6.86
CA PRO A 305 -23.96 -9.75 7.94
C PRO A 305 -23.06 -9.00 8.93
N PHE A 306 -21.73 -9.11 8.82
CA PHE A 306 -20.76 -8.45 9.70
C PHE A 306 -19.76 -7.56 8.93
N LEU A 307 -20.04 -7.25 7.66
CA LEU A 307 -19.13 -6.48 6.82
C LEU A 307 -19.07 -5.01 7.26
N GLU A 308 -17.91 -4.62 7.79
CA GLU A 308 -17.62 -3.27 8.29
C GLU A 308 -16.86 -2.43 7.26
N HIS A 309 -16.02 -3.06 6.43
CA HIS A 309 -15.19 -2.41 5.42
C HIS A 309 -15.37 -3.05 4.05
N LEU A 310 -15.69 -2.25 3.04
CA LEU A 310 -15.75 -2.66 1.64
C LEU A 310 -14.89 -1.74 0.76
N GLU A 311 -13.90 -2.32 0.07
CA GLU A 311 -13.08 -1.64 -0.93
C GLU A 311 -13.36 -2.26 -2.30
N LEU A 312 -13.77 -1.44 -3.28
CA LEU A 312 -13.98 -1.84 -4.66
C LEU A 312 -13.14 -0.95 -5.56
N CYS A 313 -12.12 -1.52 -6.21
CA CYS A 313 -11.19 -0.78 -7.07
C CYS A 313 -11.23 -1.30 -8.51
N GLY A 314 -11.47 -0.45 -9.50
CA GLY A 314 -11.42 -0.81 -10.93
C GLY A 314 -12.36 -1.94 -11.36
N CYS A 315 -13.43 -2.20 -10.61
CA CYS A 315 -14.37 -3.28 -10.89
C CYS A 315 -15.34 -2.93 -12.02
N SER A 316 -15.67 -3.88 -12.89
CA SER A 316 -16.68 -3.69 -13.95
C SER A 316 -18.07 -3.67 -13.30
N MET A 317 -18.81 -2.58 -13.47
CA MET A 317 -20.15 -2.40 -12.87
C MET A 317 -21.14 -1.83 -13.88
N SER A 318 -22.42 -1.91 -13.55
CA SER A 318 -23.49 -1.28 -14.32
C SER A 318 -23.46 0.25 -14.15
N ASP A 319 -24.15 0.97 -15.04
CA ASP A 319 -24.32 2.43 -14.96
C ASP A 319 -24.87 2.94 -13.62
N ARG A 320 -25.57 2.10 -12.85
CA ARG A 320 -26.18 2.44 -11.56
C ARG A 320 -25.78 1.45 -10.47
N ILE A 321 -25.29 1.99 -9.37
CA ILE A 321 -24.77 1.23 -8.23
C ILE A 321 -25.67 1.49 -7.03
N ASN A 322 -26.15 0.43 -6.39
CA ASN A 322 -26.94 0.53 -5.16
C ASN A 322 -26.26 -0.29 -4.06
N ILE A 323 -25.84 0.37 -2.99
CA ILE A 323 -25.20 -0.26 -1.84
C ILE A 323 -26.11 -0.04 -0.63
N SER A 324 -26.57 -1.12 0.00
CA SER A 324 -27.38 -1.06 1.22
C SER A 324 -26.79 -1.97 2.29
N SER A 325 -26.33 -1.38 3.39
CA SER A 325 -25.79 -2.13 4.53
C SER A 325 -25.77 -1.29 5.80
N ALA A 326 -26.43 -1.79 6.85
CA ALA A 326 -26.43 -1.15 8.16
C ALA A 326 -25.12 -1.38 8.95
N GLN A 327 -24.28 -2.36 8.57
CA GLN A 327 -23.04 -2.66 9.30
C GLN A 327 -21.82 -1.97 8.69
N LEU A 328 -21.94 -1.48 7.46
CA LEU A 328 -20.83 -0.88 6.72
C LEU A 328 -20.41 0.44 7.37
N MET A 329 -19.15 0.52 7.76
CA MET A 329 -18.52 1.68 8.39
C MET A 329 -17.56 2.40 7.44
N ILE A 330 -16.88 1.65 6.57
CA ILE A 330 -15.90 2.18 5.62
C ILE A 330 -16.24 1.66 4.23
N LEU A 331 -16.37 2.58 3.28
CA LEU A 331 -16.55 2.28 1.87
C LEU A 331 -15.48 3.00 1.05
N GLU A 332 -14.65 2.24 0.35
CA GLU A 332 -13.65 2.77 -0.59
C GLU A 332 -14.07 2.35 -2.00
N PHE A 333 -14.24 3.32 -2.88
CA PHE A 333 -14.79 3.11 -4.21
C PHE A 333 -13.95 3.83 -5.25
N THR A 334 -13.11 3.07 -5.94
CA THR A 334 -12.33 3.56 -7.08
C THR A 334 -12.86 2.94 -8.35
N ASN A 335 -13.35 3.74 -9.29
CA ASN A 335 -13.96 3.26 -10.52
C ASN A 335 -13.45 4.01 -11.75
N TYR A 336 -13.11 3.24 -12.79
CA TYR A 336 -12.65 3.74 -14.09
C TYR A 336 -13.69 3.55 -15.20
N SER A 337 -14.91 3.13 -14.87
CA SER A 337 -16.03 2.98 -15.81
C SER A 337 -17.00 4.16 -15.75
N ASP A 338 -17.79 4.37 -16.82
CA ASP A 338 -18.79 5.44 -16.98
C ASP A 338 -20.03 5.25 -16.06
N VAL A 339 -19.82 5.11 -14.75
CA VAL A 339 -20.93 5.01 -13.78
C VAL A 339 -21.66 6.34 -13.68
N LYS A 340 -22.98 6.29 -13.80
CA LYS A 340 -23.86 7.47 -13.82
C LYS A 340 -24.47 7.76 -12.46
N GLU A 341 -24.74 6.74 -11.65
CA GLU A 341 -25.43 6.91 -10.37
C GLU A 341 -24.89 5.94 -9.31
N VAL A 342 -24.63 6.45 -8.11
CA VAL A 342 -24.20 5.69 -6.94
C VAL A 342 -25.12 6.04 -5.78
N ASN A 343 -25.96 5.09 -5.38
CA ASN A 343 -26.89 5.22 -4.26
C ASN A 343 -26.37 4.42 -3.06
N ILE A 344 -26.22 5.11 -1.93
CA ILE A 344 -25.65 4.55 -0.69
C ILE A 344 -26.70 4.65 0.40
N ASP A 345 -27.15 3.51 0.92
CA ASP A 345 -28.04 3.35 2.05
C ASP A 345 -27.27 2.65 3.19
N ALA A 346 -26.45 3.42 3.89
CA ALA A 346 -25.56 2.92 4.93
C ALA A 346 -25.58 3.85 6.15
N PRO A 347 -26.50 3.63 7.12
CA PRO A 347 -26.73 4.56 8.22
C PRO A 347 -25.54 4.69 9.19
N ASN A 348 -24.69 3.65 9.28
CA ASN A 348 -23.52 3.63 10.15
C ASN A 348 -22.20 3.97 9.42
N LEU A 349 -22.27 4.44 8.17
CA LEU A 349 -21.09 4.75 7.37
C LEU A 349 -20.33 5.94 7.95
N LEU A 350 -19.08 5.71 8.37
CA LEU A 350 -18.19 6.72 8.94
C LEU A 350 -17.24 7.32 7.91
N SER A 351 -16.80 6.54 6.93
CA SER A 351 -15.87 6.99 5.89
C SER A 351 -16.34 6.52 4.52
N PHE A 352 -16.33 7.43 3.55
CA PHE A 352 -16.52 7.11 2.14
C PHE A 352 -15.42 7.76 1.31
N ASP A 353 -14.65 6.96 0.59
CA ASP A 353 -13.62 7.43 -0.32
C ASP A 353 -14.05 7.12 -1.75
N TYR A 354 -14.20 8.16 -2.59
CA TYR A 354 -14.63 8.03 -3.98
C TYR A 354 -13.58 8.54 -4.94
N CYS A 355 -13.15 7.68 -5.88
CA CYS A 355 -12.29 8.06 -6.99
C CYS A 355 -12.89 7.55 -8.30
N GLY A 356 -13.48 8.41 -9.13
CA GLY A 356 -14.12 7.94 -10.37
C GLY A 356 -14.71 9.05 -11.24
N ASP A 357 -15.62 8.69 -12.17
CA ASP A 357 -16.23 9.65 -13.09
C ASP A 357 -16.89 10.80 -12.32
N HIS A 358 -16.56 12.00 -12.74
CA HIS A 358 -17.07 13.24 -12.17
C HIS A 358 -18.53 13.54 -12.55
N ARG A 359 -19.08 12.86 -13.55
CA ARG A 359 -20.49 13.00 -13.95
C ARG A 359 -21.43 12.14 -13.11
N ALA A 360 -20.89 11.26 -12.27
CA ALA A 360 -21.68 10.38 -11.43
C ALA A 360 -22.51 11.18 -10.41
N ILE A 361 -23.78 10.78 -10.26
CA ILE A 361 -24.67 11.27 -9.22
C ILE A 361 -24.47 10.41 -7.97
N ILE A 362 -23.98 10.99 -6.89
CA ILE A 362 -23.72 10.28 -5.63
C ILE A 362 -24.83 10.64 -4.64
N SER A 363 -25.70 9.70 -4.32
CA SER A 363 -26.85 9.89 -3.45
C SER A 363 -26.74 9.05 -2.18
N PHE A 364 -26.64 9.71 -1.03
CA PHE A 364 -26.76 9.08 0.30
C PHE A 364 -28.22 9.07 0.73
N LEU A 365 -28.85 7.91 0.68
CA LEU A 365 -30.22 7.70 1.14
C LEU A 365 -30.29 7.74 2.68
N THR A 366 -29.34 7.06 3.32
CA THR A 366 -29.06 7.16 4.76
C THR A 366 -27.56 7.26 4.95
N SER A 367 -27.13 8.07 5.93
CA SER A 367 -25.72 8.28 6.25
C SER A 367 -25.57 8.65 7.71
N SER A 368 -24.41 8.36 8.29
CA SER A 368 -24.04 8.82 9.63
C SER A 368 -23.92 10.34 9.68
N ASP A 369 -24.22 10.93 10.83
CA ASP A 369 -23.93 12.35 11.12
C ASP A 369 -22.41 12.62 11.25
N HIS A 370 -21.61 11.56 11.41
CA HIS A 370 -20.15 11.61 11.53
C HIS A 370 -19.42 11.20 10.25
N LEU A 371 -20.13 11.13 9.12
CA LEU A 371 -19.53 10.77 7.83
C LEU A 371 -18.34 11.69 7.51
N VAL A 372 -17.25 11.11 7.05
CA VAL A 372 -16.16 11.76 6.34
C VAL A 372 -16.23 11.28 4.90
N PHE A 373 -16.42 12.22 3.98
CA PHE A 373 -16.51 11.89 2.57
C PHE A 373 -15.30 12.46 1.85
N ASN A 374 -14.37 11.62 1.38
CA ASN A 374 -13.25 12.05 0.56
C ASN A 374 -13.57 11.75 -0.91
N ALA A 375 -13.38 12.73 -1.79
CA ALA A 375 -13.62 12.57 -3.22
C ALA A 375 -12.41 13.04 -4.05
N SER A 376 -11.95 12.19 -4.95
CA SER A 376 -10.88 12.44 -5.91
C SER A 376 -11.38 12.10 -7.33
N PRO A 377 -12.19 12.97 -7.95
CA PRO A 377 -12.77 12.70 -9.26
C PRO A 377 -11.68 12.48 -10.32
N ALA A 378 -11.79 11.36 -11.06
CA ALA A 378 -10.79 10.89 -12.01
C ALA A 378 -10.81 11.69 -13.32
N HIS A 379 -9.62 11.88 -13.88
CA HIS A 379 -9.39 12.57 -15.16
C HIS A 379 -9.42 11.59 -16.32
N GLU A 380 -10.55 11.44 -17.01
CA GLU A 380 -10.50 10.82 -18.32
C GLU A 380 -10.03 11.81 -19.39
N PHE A 381 -8.90 11.49 -20.03
CA PHE A 381 -8.36 12.17 -21.21
C PHE A 381 -9.29 12.16 -22.43
N ARG A 382 -10.45 11.48 -22.38
CA ARG A 382 -11.26 11.16 -23.57
C ARG A 382 -12.49 12.04 -23.78
N HIS A 383 -13.02 12.70 -22.75
CA HIS A 383 -14.32 13.37 -22.86
C HIS A 383 -14.39 14.73 -22.14
N GLY A 384 -14.01 15.79 -22.84
CA GLY A 384 -14.50 17.15 -22.58
C GLY A 384 -14.15 17.78 -21.22
N TYR A 385 -14.58 19.03 -21.08
CA TYR A 385 -14.28 19.94 -19.99
C TYR A 385 -14.98 19.52 -18.68
N TYR A 386 -14.20 19.07 -17.68
CA TYR A 386 -14.71 18.74 -16.34
C TYR A 386 -15.19 20.00 -15.59
N SER A 387 -16.47 20.03 -15.20
CA SER A 387 -17.01 21.02 -14.24
C SER A 387 -17.03 20.46 -12.82
N LEU A 388 -16.04 20.87 -12.00
CA LEU A 388 -15.97 20.58 -10.55
C LEU A 388 -17.26 20.95 -9.82
N ARG A 389 -17.89 22.04 -10.27
CA ARG A 389 -19.15 22.53 -9.71
C ARG A 389 -20.29 21.56 -9.94
N GLU A 390 -20.40 20.99 -11.13
CA GLU A 390 -21.46 20.02 -11.46
C GLU A 390 -21.29 18.74 -10.63
N PHE A 391 -20.06 18.24 -10.47
CA PHE A 391 -19.79 17.10 -9.59
C PHE A 391 -20.26 17.35 -8.16
N ILE A 392 -19.94 18.51 -7.58
CA ILE A 392 -20.38 18.85 -6.22
C ILE A 392 -21.91 18.96 -6.13
N GLN A 393 -22.57 19.49 -7.17
CA GLN A 393 -24.03 19.58 -7.24
C GLN A 393 -24.72 18.22 -7.41
N ASN A 394 -24.01 17.26 -7.99
CA ASN A 394 -24.47 15.89 -8.17
C ASN A 394 -24.45 15.07 -6.87
N ILE A 395 -23.80 15.57 -5.81
CA ILE A 395 -23.80 14.94 -4.49
C ILE A 395 -25.10 15.28 -3.73
N LYS A 396 -25.80 14.26 -3.26
CA LYS A 396 -27.09 14.37 -2.56
C LYS A 396 -27.07 13.56 -1.25
N PRO A 397 -27.72 14.02 -0.17
CA PRO A 397 -28.27 15.36 0.00
C PRO A 397 -27.17 16.39 0.25
N GLN A 398 -27.47 17.66 -0.04
CA GLN A 398 -26.50 18.76 0.05
C GLN A 398 -25.91 18.96 1.46
N LYS A 399 -26.57 18.46 2.52
CA LYS A 399 -26.00 18.46 3.88
C LYS A 399 -24.68 17.68 4.00
N VAL A 400 -24.48 16.66 3.15
CA VAL A 400 -23.25 15.83 3.13
C VAL A 400 -22.03 16.63 2.66
N LEU A 401 -22.23 17.75 1.97
CA LEU A 401 -21.12 18.62 1.57
C LEU A 401 -20.36 19.18 2.78
N ALA A 402 -21.02 19.33 3.94
CA ALA A 402 -20.36 19.74 5.19
C ALA A 402 -19.34 18.70 5.72
N SER A 403 -19.36 17.47 5.20
CA SER A 403 -18.38 16.41 5.46
C SER A 403 -17.41 16.15 4.30
N LEU A 404 -17.60 16.78 3.15
CA LEU A 404 -16.82 16.53 1.93
C LEU A 404 -15.41 17.13 2.02
N SER A 405 -14.41 16.29 1.84
CA SER A 405 -13.02 16.60 1.51
C SER A 405 -12.79 16.31 0.03
N LEU A 406 -12.38 17.31 -0.74
CA LEU A 406 -12.22 17.20 -2.18
C LEU A 406 -10.76 17.33 -2.57
N SER A 407 -10.18 16.32 -3.18
CA SER A 407 -8.80 16.34 -3.67
C SER A 407 -8.77 16.61 -5.17
N VAL A 408 -8.14 17.71 -5.57
CA VAL A 408 -8.10 18.17 -6.97
C VAL A 408 -6.69 18.04 -7.53
N TYR A 409 -6.54 17.16 -8.52
CA TYR A 409 -5.30 17.00 -9.28
C TYR A 409 -5.29 17.88 -10.54
N HIS A 410 -4.17 18.54 -10.81
CA HIS A 410 -3.95 19.36 -11.99
C HIS A 410 -3.68 18.49 -13.22
N SER A 411 -4.46 18.69 -14.28
CA SER A 411 -4.26 18.07 -15.59
C SER A 411 -4.27 19.14 -16.69
N ASN A 412 -3.67 18.85 -17.85
CA ASN A 412 -3.60 19.80 -18.97
C ASN A 412 -4.99 20.29 -19.46
N GLY A 413 -6.07 19.57 -19.15
CA GLY A 413 -7.44 19.97 -19.47
C GLY A 413 -7.97 21.12 -18.58
N ILE A 414 -7.44 21.28 -17.37
CA ILE A 414 -7.84 22.33 -16.43
C ILE A 414 -7.44 23.72 -16.95
N GLU A 415 -6.29 23.84 -17.62
CA GLU A 415 -5.82 25.13 -18.13
C GLU A 415 -6.82 25.75 -19.12
N GLN A 416 -7.48 24.94 -19.94
CA GLN A 416 -8.52 25.40 -20.86
C GLN A 416 -9.85 25.75 -20.16
N ASN A 417 -10.17 25.08 -19.04
CA ASN A 417 -11.36 25.37 -18.23
C ASN A 417 -11.26 26.69 -17.48
N CYS A 418 -10.12 26.95 -16.85
CA CYS A 418 -9.89 28.17 -16.08
C CYS A 418 -9.95 29.45 -16.95
N LEU A 419 -9.70 29.30 -18.25
CA LEU A 419 -9.75 30.38 -19.24
C LEU A 419 -11.14 30.60 -19.84
N SER A 420 -12.08 29.66 -19.70
CA SER A 420 -13.38 29.64 -20.40
C SER A 420 -14.60 29.89 -19.51
N ILE A 421 -14.40 30.18 -18.22
CA ILE A 421 -15.49 30.39 -17.25
C ILE A 421 -16.34 31.60 -17.62
N GLN A 422 -17.60 31.34 -17.96
CA GLN A 422 -18.65 32.35 -17.89
C GLN A 422 -19.11 32.49 -16.44
N GLN A 423 -19.25 33.72 -15.95
CA GLN A 423 -19.61 34.03 -14.57
C GLN A 423 -20.90 33.29 -14.15
N VAL A 424 -20.76 32.36 -13.21
CA VAL A 424 -21.91 31.66 -12.64
C VAL A 424 -22.45 32.50 -11.48
N LEU A 425 -23.61 33.13 -11.68
CA LEU A 425 -24.24 34.05 -10.72
C LEU A 425 -24.78 33.38 -9.44
N SER A 426 -24.68 32.06 -9.30
CA SER A 426 -25.22 31.33 -8.14
C SER A 426 -24.13 31.02 -7.12
N ILE A 427 -24.46 31.21 -5.84
CA ILE A 427 -23.56 30.98 -4.71
C ILE A 427 -23.00 29.53 -4.79
N PRO A 428 -21.67 29.35 -4.76
CA PRO A 428 -21.09 28.04 -4.84
C PRO A 428 -21.40 27.21 -3.58
N PRO A 429 -21.53 25.88 -3.72
CA PRO A 429 -21.76 24.98 -2.60
C PRO A 429 -20.63 25.02 -1.57
N SER A 430 -20.96 24.99 -0.29
CA SER A 430 -19.96 24.96 0.78
C SER A 430 -19.51 23.54 1.12
N ILE A 431 -18.20 23.34 1.24
CA ILE A 431 -17.57 22.04 1.52
C ILE A 431 -16.67 22.10 2.76
N LYS A 432 -16.33 20.95 3.36
CA LYS A 432 -15.47 20.91 4.56
C LYS A 432 -14.03 21.26 4.22
N TYR A 433 -13.44 20.52 3.29
CA TYR A 433 -12.02 20.53 3.04
C TYR A 433 -11.75 20.49 1.52
N LEU A 434 -10.78 21.28 1.08
CA LEU A 434 -10.27 21.27 -0.29
C LEU A 434 -8.77 21.01 -0.24
N GLU A 435 -8.36 19.90 -0.82
CA GLU A 435 -6.98 19.47 -0.92
C GLU A 435 -6.46 19.73 -2.34
N LEU A 436 -5.34 20.42 -2.43
CA LEU A 436 -4.67 20.73 -3.69
C LEU A 436 -3.31 20.03 -3.71
N ASP A 437 -3.17 19.05 -4.59
CA ASP A 437 -1.98 18.19 -4.69
C ASP A 437 -1.02 18.61 -5.81
N SER A 438 -1.33 19.70 -6.52
CA SER A 438 -0.54 20.15 -7.66
C SER A 438 -0.81 21.62 -7.98
N SER A 439 0.22 22.28 -8.52
CA SER A 439 0.18 23.70 -8.87
C SER A 439 0.03 23.89 -10.38
N PRO A 440 -0.82 24.84 -10.83
CA PRO A 440 -0.82 25.28 -12.22
C PRO A 440 0.46 26.05 -12.58
N ASN A 441 0.61 26.41 -13.86
CA ASN A 441 1.61 27.38 -14.28
C ASN A 441 1.36 28.76 -13.63
N GLU A 442 2.42 29.52 -13.32
CA GLU A 442 2.32 30.82 -12.64
C GLU A 442 1.41 31.81 -13.38
N ALA A 443 1.45 31.80 -14.71
CA ALA A 443 0.58 32.62 -15.56
C ALA A 443 -0.93 32.33 -15.38
N LEU A 444 -1.29 31.17 -14.83
CA LEU A 444 -2.67 30.71 -14.65
C LEU A 444 -3.14 30.77 -13.19
N TYR A 445 -2.32 31.26 -12.25
CA TYR A 445 -2.66 31.30 -10.82
C TYR A 445 -4.01 31.99 -10.55
N PHE A 446 -4.22 33.17 -11.13
CA PHE A 446 -5.47 33.91 -11.01
C PHE A 446 -6.66 33.17 -11.64
N HIS A 447 -6.50 32.66 -12.85
CA HIS A 447 -7.56 31.92 -13.56
C HIS A 447 -7.95 30.65 -12.81
N TYR A 448 -6.98 29.90 -12.30
CA TYR A 448 -7.20 28.67 -11.55
C TYR A 448 -7.89 28.91 -10.21
N MET A 449 -7.48 29.95 -9.47
CA MET A 449 -8.18 30.31 -8.23
C MET A 449 -9.58 30.83 -8.52
N ASN A 450 -9.78 31.65 -9.56
CA ASN A 450 -11.11 32.11 -9.94
C ASN A 450 -12.03 30.94 -10.29
N TRP A 451 -11.49 29.94 -10.99
CA TRP A 451 -12.18 28.68 -11.25
C TRP A 451 -12.59 27.95 -9.98
N LEU A 452 -11.62 27.61 -9.13
CA LEU A 452 -11.87 26.86 -7.89
C LEU A 452 -12.89 27.54 -6.98
N LEU A 453 -12.73 28.85 -6.76
CA LEU A 453 -13.62 29.64 -5.91
C LEU A 453 -15.02 29.79 -6.52
N SER A 454 -15.15 29.78 -7.85
CA SER A 454 -16.46 29.77 -8.52
C SER A 454 -17.15 28.41 -8.43
N CYS A 455 -16.39 27.32 -8.24
CA CYS A 455 -16.92 25.96 -8.14
C CYS A 455 -17.38 25.59 -6.72
N CYS A 456 -16.67 26.04 -5.68
CA CYS A 456 -16.93 25.63 -4.29
C CYS A 456 -16.50 26.68 -3.26
N CYS A 457 -17.04 26.55 -2.04
CA CYS A 457 -16.70 27.37 -0.88
C CYS A 457 -16.21 26.49 0.30
N PRO A 458 -14.92 26.14 0.35
CA PRO A 458 -14.37 25.30 1.41
C PRO A 458 -14.23 26.03 2.75
N LYS A 459 -14.39 25.32 3.87
CA LYS A 459 -14.00 25.82 5.20
C LYS A 459 -12.51 25.72 5.45
N THR A 460 -11.81 24.81 4.78
CA THR A 460 -10.36 24.66 4.89
C THR A 460 -9.75 24.32 3.54
N ILE A 461 -8.67 25.00 3.17
CA ILE A 461 -7.87 24.71 1.97
C ILE A 461 -6.50 24.22 2.43
N SER A 462 -6.01 23.12 1.88
CA SER A 462 -4.74 22.53 2.28
C SER A 462 -3.86 22.09 1.13
N PHE A 463 -2.56 22.12 1.39
CA PHE A 463 -1.48 21.88 0.44
C PHE A 463 -0.50 20.88 1.04
N PHE A 464 -0.12 19.86 0.28
CA PHE A 464 0.88 18.86 0.65
C PHE A 464 2.13 18.95 -0.24
N PHE A 465 3.32 18.73 0.32
CA PHE A 465 4.59 19.00 -0.36
C PHE A 465 5.41 17.76 -0.77
N GLN A 466 4.84 16.55 -0.74
CA GLN A 466 5.58 15.29 -0.95
C GLN A 466 6.43 15.20 -2.25
N ASN A 467 6.10 15.94 -3.30
CA ASN A 467 6.84 15.99 -4.58
C ASN A 467 6.81 17.40 -5.19
N ASP A 468 7.43 18.40 -4.54
CA ASP A 468 7.29 19.83 -4.89
C ASP A 468 7.58 20.15 -6.37
N ARG A 469 6.51 20.23 -7.18
CA ARG A 469 6.49 20.67 -8.58
C ARG A 469 6.03 22.13 -8.71
N GLY A 470 6.46 23.02 -7.81
CA GLY A 470 6.02 24.43 -7.80
C GLY A 470 4.86 24.72 -6.84
N MET A 471 4.61 23.82 -5.89
CA MET A 471 3.56 23.96 -4.89
C MET A 471 3.88 25.03 -3.86
N LYS A 472 5.15 25.24 -3.52
CA LYS A 472 5.56 26.31 -2.59
C LYS A 472 5.22 27.71 -3.13
N PRO A 473 5.67 28.12 -4.34
CA PRO A 473 5.26 29.40 -4.94
C PRO A 473 3.74 29.58 -5.02
N PHE A 474 3.02 28.52 -5.40
CA PHE A 474 1.56 28.56 -5.49
C PHE A 474 0.89 28.75 -4.12
N THR A 475 1.39 28.07 -3.08
CA THR A 475 0.89 28.24 -1.70
C THR A 475 1.13 29.68 -1.20
N VAL A 476 2.27 30.29 -1.54
CA VAL A 476 2.52 31.72 -1.23
C VAL A 476 1.52 32.60 -1.96
N PHE A 477 1.27 32.35 -3.24
CA PHE A 477 0.27 33.10 -4.00
C PHE A 477 -1.12 33.00 -3.36
N VAL A 478 -1.56 31.81 -2.97
CA VAL A 478 -2.86 31.61 -2.31
C VAL A 478 -2.91 32.31 -0.95
N TYR A 479 -1.83 32.27 -0.16
CA TYR A 479 -1.74 33.03 1.08
C TYR A 479 -1.90 34.54 0.84
N GLU A 480 -1.18 35.11 -0.13
CA GLU A 480 -1.28 36.53 -0.46
C GLU A 480 -2.67 36.92 -0.98
N LEU A 481 -3.27 36.03 -1.78
CA LEU A 481 -4.64 36.16 -2.24
C LEU A 481 -5.57 36.21 -1.03
N LEU A 482 -5.64 35.15 -0.22
CA LEU A 482 -6.57 35.04 0.92
C LEU A 482 -6.42 36.16 1.95
N MET A 483 -5.20 36.64 2.20
CA MET A 483 -4.92 37.77 3.10
C MET A 483 -5.28 39.15 2.52
N GLY A 484 -5.89 39.20 1.33
CA GLY A 484 -6.37 40.43 0.70
C GLY A 484 -5.28 41.28 0.04
N ARG A 485 -4.03 40.79 -0.03
CA ARG A 485 -2.88 41.56 -0.54
C ARG A 485 -2.88 41.68 -2.06
N LYS A 486 -3.52 40.73 -2.77
CA LYS A 486 -3.67 40.73 -4.23
C LYS A 486 -5.04 41.21 -4.73
N LYS A 487 -5.81 41.90 -3.88
CA LYS A 487 -7.18 42.35 -4.22
C LYS A 487 -7.20 43.24 -5.47
N GLN A 488 -6.30 44.22 -5.58
CA GLN A 488 -6.21 45.08 -6.76
C GLN A 488 -5.83 44.30 -8.03
N GLU A 489 -4.81 43.42 -7.96
CA GLU A 489 -4.42 42.56 -9.08
C GLU A 489 -5.60 41.69 -9.57
N TRP A 490 -6.42 41.19 -8.65
CA TRP A 490 -7.64 40.44 -8.99
C TRP A 490 -8.68 41.30 -9.73
N PHE A 491 -8.95 42.52 -9.23
CA PHE A 491 -9.84 43.47 -9.89
C PHE A 491 -9.34 43.82 -11.31
N ASP A 492 -8.03 43.96 -11.48
CA ASP A 492 -7.45 44.27 -12.78
C ASP A 492 -7.63 43.09 -13.78
N HIS A 493 -7.65 41.84 -13.29
CA HIS A 493 -7.84 40.65 -14.12
C HIS A 493 -9.31 40.33 -14.42
N PHE A 494 -10.23 40.53 -13.48
CA PHE A 494 -11.62 40.05 -13.59
C PHE A 494 -12.70 41.13 -13.41
N GLY A 495 -12.32 42.41 -13.23
CA GLY A 495 -13.23 43.52 -12.99
C GLY A 495 -13.93 43.45 -11.63
N ASP A 496 -15.13 44.01 -11.51
CA ASP A 496 -15.92 44.08 -10.26
C ASP A 496 -16.66 42.76 -9.93
N THR A 497 -16.04 41.63 -10.25
CA THR A 497 -16.59 40.30 -9.97
C THR A 497 -16.51 39.97 -8.48
N LYS A 498 -17.62 40.19 -7.77
CA LYS A 498 -17.75 39.78 -6.38
C LYS A 498 -17.83 38.26 -6.25
N CYS A 499 -16.72 37.64 -5.84
CA CYS A 499 -16.66 36.26 -5.35
C CYS A 499 -16.84 36.20 -3.82
N TRP A 500 -17.31 35.06 -3.28
CA TRP A 500 -17.51 34.85 -1.83
C TRP A 500 -16.25 35.09 -0.99
N TRP A 501 -15.06 34.92 -1.58
CA TRP A 501 -13.80 35.23 -0.91
C TRP A 501 -13.72 36.70 -0.42
N HIS A 502 -14.39 37.63 -1.11
CA HIS A 502 -14.44 39.04 -0.69
C HIS A 502 -15.18 39.25 0.63
N ASP A 503 -15.98 38.28 1.06
CA ASP A 503 -16.74 38.31 2.30
C ASP A 503 -16.00 37.62 3.46
N LEU A 504 -14.79 37.06 3.24
CA LEU A 504 -14.02 36.43 4.32
C LEU A 504 -13.70 37.42 5.45
N LYS A 505 -14.01 36.99 6.69
CA LYS A 505 -13.69 37.73 7.91
C LYS A 505 -12.38 37.30 8.52
N ILE A 506 -12.13 35.98 8.59
CA ILE A 506 -10.98 35.40 9.28
C ILE A 506 -10.33 34.33 8.41
N VAL A 507 -9.00 34.41 8.29
CA VAL A 507 -8.14 33.39 7.68
C VAL A 507 -7.14 32.94 8.74
N LYS A 508 -7.23 31.68 9.17
CA LYS A 508 -6.30 31.10 10.14
C LYS A 508 -5.34 30.15 9.42
N LEU A 509 -4.05 30.40 9.58
CA LEU A 509 -2.98 29.59 9.02
C LEU A 509 -2.53 28.53 10.02
N THR A 510 -2.37 27.30 9.55
CA THR A 510 -1.81 26.16 10.30
C THR A 510 -0.82 25.40 9.43
N TYR A 511 0.23 24.86 10.02
CA TYR A 511 1.30 24.13 9.33
C TYR A 511 1.72 22.92 10.17
N SER A 512 2.14 21.84 9.52
CA SER A 512 2.57 20.60 10.21
C SER A 512 4.05 20.60 10.65
N PHE A 513 4.82 21.63 10.27
CA PHE A 513 6.24 21.77 10.57
C PHE A 513 6.52 22.87 11.61
N SER A 514 7.64 22.78 12.34
CA SER A 514 8.01 23.79 13.34
C SER A 514 8.45 25.09 12.68
N VAL A 515 7.83 26.21 13.04
CA VAL A 515 8.23 27.55 12.59
C VAL A 515 8.88 28.28 13.77
N ASP A 516 10.01 28.94 13.51
CA ASP A 516 10.62 29.85 14.46
C ASP A 516 9.77 31.14 14.51
N GLU A 517 9.28 31.55 15.68
CA GLU A 517 8.30 32.64 15.87
C GLU A 517 8.74 34.00 15.29
N LYS A 518 10.02 34.13 14.89
CA LYS A 518 10.63 35.35 14.36
C LYS A 518 10.72 35.41 12.82
N VAL A 519 10.32 34.37 12.09
CA VAL A 519 10.49 34.29 10.63
C VAL A 519 9.14 34.40 9.90
N ASP A 520 9.07 35.25 8.87
CA ASP A 520 7.85 35.39 8.04
C ASP A 520 7.51 34.07 7.34
N PHE A 521 6.20 33.82 7.15
CA PHE A 521 5.67 32.57 6.60
C PHE A 521 6.33 32.20 5.26
N LYS A 522 6.53 33.19 4.37
CA LYS A 522 7.15 32.97 3.05
C LYS A 522 8.57 32.45 3.16
N THR A 523 9.35 33.05 4.04
CA THR A 523 10.75 32.67 4.27
C THR A 523 10.83 31.26 4.86
N THR A 524 9.90 30.92 5.75
CA THR A 524 9.84 29.58 6.34
C THR A 524 9.42 28.52 5.32
N LEU A 525 8.40 28.80 4.50
CA LEU A 525 7.94 27.87 3.47
C LEU A 525 9.04 27.59 2.43
N ASN A 526 9.78 28.61 2.01
CA ASN A 526 10.89 28.46 1.08
C ASN A 526 12.07 27.67 1.67
N ALA A 527 12.25 27.73 3.00
CA ALA A 527 13.32 27.05 3.71
C ALA A 527 13.03 25.56 4.04
N LEU A 528 11.80 25.07 3.81
CA LEU A 528 11.43 23.68 4.06
C LEU A 528 12.27 22.70 3.21
N LEU A 529 13.00 21.82 3.88
CA LEU A 529 13.69 20.70 3.25
C LEU A 529 12.73 19.52 3.23
N LEU A 530 12.29 19.11 2.04
CA LEU A 530 11.31 18.03 1.85
C LEU A 530 11.80 16.73 2.52
N PRO A 531 11.15 16.24 3.59
CA PRO A 531 11.53 14.99 4.21
C PRO A 531 11.18 13.81 3.30
N THR A 532 11.92 12.71 3.42
CA THR A 532 11.62 11.46 2.70
C THR A 532 10.50 10.64 3.36
N ASP A 533 10.16 10.95 4.62
CA ASP A 533 9.41 10.01 5.46
C ASP A 533 8.03 10.53 5.90
N ASP A 534 7.82 11.85 6.10
CA ASP A 534 6.52 12.42 6.50
C ASP A 534 6.08 13.62 5.61
N PRO A 535 4.82 13.65 5.11
CA PRO A 535 4.29 14.76 4.34
C PRO A 535 4.15 16.04 5.17
N GLU A 536 4.94 17.07 4.83
CA GLU A 536 4.68 18.43 5.30
C GLU A 536 3.46 19.02 4.60
N SER A 537 2.66 19.80 5.33
CA SER A 537 1.44 20.44 4.83
C SER A 537 1.18 21.83 5.41
N VAL A 538 0.48 22.64 4.63
CA VAL A 538 -0.04 23.96 5.04
C VAL A 538 -1.54 23.96 4.84
N SER A 539 -2.28 24.48 5.82
CA SER A 539 -3.74 24.55 5.80
C SER A 539 -4.25 25.94 6.20
N PHE A 540 -5.24 26.45 5.46
CA PHE A 540 -5.93 27.72 5.68
C PHE A 540 -7.37 27.44 6.10
N SER A 541 -7.74 27.77 7.34
CA SER A 541 -9.14 27.76 7.78
C SER A 541 -9.81 29.09 7.44
N LEU A 542 -10.99 29.03 6.83
CA LEU A 542 -11.71 30.16 6.24
C LEU A 542 -13.05 30.37 6.96
N GLU A 543 -13.29 31.59 7.44
CA GLU A 543 -14.57 31.99 8.05
C GLU A 543 -15.16 33.22 7.32
N LEU A 544 -16.41 33.06 6.86
CA LEU A 544 -17.18 34.07 6.11
C LEU A 544 -17.94 35.08 6.97
#